data_AF-A0A7S0IYX0-F1
#
_entry.id   AF-A0A7S0IYX0-F1
#
_cell.length_a   1.000
_cell.length_b   1.000
_cell.length_c   1.000
_cell.angle_alpha   90.00
_cell.angle_beta   90.00
_cell.angle_gamma   90.00
#
_symmetry.space_group_name_H-M   'P 1'
#
loop_
_entity.id
_entity.type
_entity.pdbx_description
1 polymer ?
#
loop_
_entity_poly.entity_id
_entity_poly.type
_entity_poly.pdbx_seq_one_letter_code
_entity_poly.pdbx_strand_id
1 'polypeptide(L)'
;SIRLCIIGARAEATLPAYAWAELCVLSERAAEIEMVGPKAAPRGTPQARHLRSPRLSLLQGARGALYHQTLTGRALLNDSHLPAHALPDAFVFFNPGLGEPGWARAWEPTVRAVLRSGKPVVLTALSRQDAEQDACFWCQCTTAEVGRACMLEYAPNKWRSLLPSTHQEGSGEALAAHHDEERHCNSLVSTFIPHVDAYTTTL
;
A
#
# COMPACT_ATOMS: atom_id res chain seq x y z
N SER A 1 16.29 -9.78 -7.21
CA SER A 1 14.82 -9.59 -7.21
C SER A 1 14.49 -8.32 -6.45
N ILE A 2 13.28 -7.78 -6.60
CA ILE A 2 12.69 -6.76 -5.72
C ILE A 2 11.69 -7.47 -4.80
N ARG A 3 11.67 -7.13 -3.51
CA ARG A 3 10.76 -7.69 -2.52
C ARG A 3 9.76 -6.64 -2.07
N LEU A 4 8.48 -6.90 -2.29
CA LEU A 4 7.39 -6.01 -1.93
C LEU A 4 6.55 -6.66 -0.84
N CYS A 5 6.23 -5.91 0.21
CA CYS A 5 5.24 -6.32 1.21
C CYS A 5 3.95 -5.52 0.99
N ILE A 6 2.92 -6.20 0.52
CA ILE A 6 1.57 -5.65 0.37
C ILE A 6 0.82 -5.81 1.69
N ILE A 7 0.49 -4.70 2.32
CA ILE A 7 -0.22 -4.65 3.60
C ILE A 7 -1.72 -4.42 3.37
N GLY A 8 -2.54 -5.17 4.09
CA GLY A 8 -3.98 -5.05 4.03
C GLY A 8 -4.60 -5.63 2.76
N ALA A 9 -3.90 -6.50 2.02
CA ALA A 9 -4.39 -7.12 0.79
C ALA A 9 -5.79 -7.74 1.00
N ARG A 10 -6.81 -7.10 0.43
CA ARG A 10 -8.22 -7.55 0.47
C ARG A 10 -8.52 -8.17 -0.89
N ALA A 11 -8.98 -7.35 -1.84
CA ALA A 11 -9.29 -7.81 -3.20
C ALA A 11 -8.03 -8.35 -3.90
N GLU A 12 -6.88 -7.76 -3.62
CA GLU A 12 -5.57 -8.09 -4.18
C GLU A 12 -5.18 -9.54 -3.87
N ALA A 13 -5.47 -10.00 -2.65
CA ALA A 13 -5.19 -11.37 -2.22
C ALA A 13 -6.12 -12.42 -2.86
N THR A 14 -7.22 -11.96 -3.46
CA THR A 14 -8.20 -12.80 -4.16
C THR A 14 -8.02 -12.81 -5.67
N LEU A 15 -7.19 -11.90 -6.21
CA LEU A 15 -6.89 -11.88 -7.64
C LEU A 15 -6.25 -13.22 -8.06
N PRO A 16 -6.67 -13.78 -9.21
CA PRO A 16 -6.03 -14.96 -9.75
C PRO A 16 -4.55 -14.74 -9.94
N ALA A 17 -3.76 -15.80 -9.75
CA ALA A 17 -2.32 -15.70 -9.81
C ALA A 17 -1.86 -15.04 -11.13
N TYR A 18 -2.40 -15.43 -12.29
CA TYR A 18 -2.02 -14.84 -13.58
C TYR A 18 -2.12 -13.31 -13.67
N ALA A 19 -3.01 -12.65 -12.90
CA ALA A 19 -3.08 -11.19 -12.85
C ALA A 19 -1.79 -10.59 -12.24
N TRP A 20 -1.19 -11.27 -11.27
CA TRP A 20 0.12 -10.91 -10.73
C TRP A 20 1.26 -11.26 -11.69
N ALA A 21 1.13 -12.30 -12.52
CA ALA A 21 2.13 -12.64 -13.52
C ALA A 21 2.33 -11.53 -14.57
N GLU A 22 1.34 -10.68 -14.81
CA GLU A 22 1.50 -9.51 -15.68
C GLU A 22 2.63 -8.59 -15.20
N LEU A 23 2.90 -8.51 -13.89
CA LEU A 23 4.06 -7.79 -13.36
C LEU A 23 5.40 -8.34 -13.88
N CYS A 24 5.50 -9.64 -14.18
CA CYS A 24 6.70 -10.23 -14.77
C CYS A 24 6.94 -9.75 -16.20
N VAL A 25 5.87 -9.41 -16.93
CA VAL A 25 5.92 -8.90 -18.29
C VAL A 25 6.27 -7.41 -18.27
N LEU A 26 5.69 -6.66 -17.32
CA LEU A 26 5.89 -5.21 -17.20
C LEU A 26 7.20 -4.82 -16.52
N SER A 27 7.85 -5.74 -15.79
CA SER A 27 9.09 -5.48 -15.07
C SER A 27 10.27 -6.31 -15.59
N GLU A 28 11.38 -5.63 -15.85
CA GLU A 28 12.66 -6.27 -16.15
C GLU A 28 13.26 -7.03 -14.96
N ARG A 29 12.76 -6.79 -13.74
CA ARG A 29 13.28 -7.40 -12.51
C ARG A 29 12.33 -8.47 -12.00
N ALA A 30 12.89 -9.56 -11.48
CA ALA A 30 12.12 -10.56 -10.74
C ALA A 30 11.54 -9.93 -9.46
N ALA A 31 10.30 -10.25 -9.12
CA ALA A 31 9.59 -9.75 -7.95
C ALA A 31 9.26 -10.88 -6.96
N GLU A 32 9.37 -10.57 -5.67
CA GLU A 32 8.83 -11.39 -4.60
C GLU A 32 7.80 -10.54 -3.86
N ILE A 33 6.57 -11.02 -3.80
CA ILE A 33 5.43 -10.29 -3.26
C ILE A 33 4.94 -11.04 -2.05
N GLU A 34 5.06 -10.44 -0.87
CA GLU A 34 4.43 -10.93 0.34
C GLU A 34 3.13 -10.16 0.59
N MET A 35 2.02 -10.86 0.76
CA MET A 35 0.73 -10.29 1.14
C MET A 35 0.46 -10.56 2.61
N VAL A 36 0.25 -9.49 3.38
CA VAL A 36 -0.02 -9.54 4.81
C VAL A 36 -1.33 -8.81 5.10
N GLY A 37 -2.25 -9.47 5.79
CA GLY A 37 -3.49 -8.83 6.21
C GLY A 37 -4.58 -9.80 6.66
N PRO A 38 -5.66 -9.29 7.26
CA PRO A 38 -6.74 -10.09 7.82
C PRO A 38 -7.49 -10.93 6.77
N LYS A 39 -7.51 -10.47 5.51
CA LYS A 39 -8.16 -11.15 4.38
C LYS A 39 -7.17 -11.86 3.45
N ALA A 40 -5.88 -11.90 3.80
CA ALA A 40 -4.90 -12.66 3.03
C ALA A 40 -5.25 -14.16 3.07
N ALA A 41 -5.25 -14.82 1.91
CA ALA A 41 -5.58 -16.24 1.86
C ALA A 41 -4.54 -17.07 2.67
N PRO A 42 -4.96 -18.17 3.32
CA PRO A 42 -4.01 -19.02 4.03
C PRO A 42 -2.96 -19.65 3.10
N ARG A 43 -1.73 -19.83 3.60
CA ARG A 43 -0.72 -20.66 2.95
C ARG A 43 -1.29 -22.05 2.64
N GLY A 44 -1.10 -22.52 1.41
CA GLY A 44 -1.56 -23.85 0.94
C GLY A 44 -2.97 -23.89 0.37
N THR A 45 -3.70 -22.76 0.33
CA THR A 45 -4.97 -22.69 -0.42
C THR A 45 -4.73 -22.75 -1.94
N PRO A 46 -5.75 -23.13 -2.73
CA PRO A 46 -5.69 -23.06 -4.19
C PRO A 46 -5.28 -21.69 -4.75
N GLN A 47 -5.68 -20.62 -4.07
CA GLN A 47 -5.32 -19.25 -4.41
C GLN A 47 -3.84 -18.95 -4.10
N ALA A 48 -3.27 -19.53 -3.02
CA ALA A 48 -1.87 -19.39 -2.64
C ALA A 48 -0.88 -20.15 -3.55
N ARG A 49 -1.34 -21.21 -4.23
CA ARG A 49 -0.46 -22.21 -4.86
C ARG A 49 -0.11 -21.95 -6.32
N HIS A 50 -0.51 -20.83 -6.93
CA HIS A 50 -0.50 -20.73 -8.39
C HIS A 50 0.51 -19.83 -9.08
N LEU A 51 1.50 -19.24 -8.40
CA LEU A 51 2.65 -18.67 -9.11
C LEU A 51 3.97 -18.87 -8.38
N ARG A 52 4.72 -19.85 -8.86
CA ARG A 52 6.19 -19.83 -8.79
C ARG A 52 6.71 -19.75 -10.21
N SER A 53 6.69 -18.54 -10.76
CA SER A 53 7.45 -18.23 -11.97
C SER A 53 8.90 -17.95 -11.54
N PRO A 54 9.93 -18.22 -12.37
CA PRO A 54 11.31 -17.82 -12.06
C PRO A 54 11.44 -16.33 -11.73
N ARG A 55 10.49 -15.51 -12.21
CA ARG A 55 10.46 -14.06 -12.05
C ARG A 55 9.43 -13.55 -11.05
N LEU A 56 8.58 -14.41 -10.49
CA LEU A 56 7.58 -14.02 -9.49
C LEU A 56 7.32 -15.11 -8.45
N SER A 57 7.50 -14.71 -7.20
CA SER A 57 7.11 -15.48 -6.02
C SER A 57 6.01 -14.73 -5.28
N LEU A 58 4.85 -15.36 -5.13
CA LEU A 58 3.76 -14.84 -4.31
C LEU A 58 3.72 -15.58 -2.96
N LEU A 59 3.95 -14.86 -1.87
CA LEU A 59 3.90 -15.35 -0.50
C LEU A 59 2.67 -14.78 0.19
N GLN A 60 1.90 -15.63 0.84
CA GLN A 60 0.85 -15.17 1.75
C GLN A 60 1.34 -15.32 3.19
N GLY A 61 1.22 -14.27 3.98
CA GLY A 61 1.70 -14.18 5.35
C GLY A 61 0.97 -15.08 6.35
N ALA A 62 1.23 -14.88 7.64
CA ALA A 62 0.52 -15.59 8.71
C ALA A 62 -0.98 -15.24 8.69
N ARG A 63 -1.83 -16.25 8.91
CA ARG A 63 -3.31 -16.15 8.83
C ARG A 63 -3.84 -14.94 9.57
N GLY A 64 -4.65 -14.12 8.89
CA GLY A 64 -5.53 -13.15 9.52
C GLY A 64 -4.83 -12.01 10.26
N ALA A 65 -3.50 -11.96 10.24
CA ALA A 65 -2.72 -11.07 11.08
C ALA A 65 -2.48 -9.72 10.40
N LEU A 66 -2.51 -8.66 11.21
CA LEU A 66 -1.99 -7.36 10.81
C LEU A 66 -0.45 -7.41 10.81
N TYR A 67 0.19 -6.54 10.03
CA TYR A 67 1.64 -6.59 9.84
C TYR A 67 2.42 -6.49 11.16
N HIS A 68 2.01 -5.61 12.09
CA HIS A 68 2.64 -5.49 13.39
C HIS A 68 2.59 -6.75 14.26
N GLN A 69 1.74 -7.73 13.93
CA GLN A 69 1.63 -9.00 14.64
C GLN A 69 2.55 -10.08 14.07
N THR A 70 3.16 -9.84 12.90
CA THR A 70 4.19 -10.71 12.32
C THR A 70 5.48 -10.64 13.12
N LEU A 71 6.39 -11.60 12.92
CA LEU A 71 7.71 -11.56 13.56
C LEU A 71 8.48 -10.29 13.20
N THR A 72 8.48 -9.90 11.92
CA THR A 72 9.15 -8.70 11.42
C THR A 72 8.51 -7.43 11.98
N GLY A 73 7.17 -7.33 11.95
CA GLY A 73 6.47 -6.17 12.49
C GLY A 73 6.70 -5.97 14.00
N ARG A 74 6.67 -7.06 14.79
CA ARG A 74 6.98 -7.00 16.22
C ARG A 74 8.43 -6.61 16.48
N ALA A 75 9.36 -7.14 15.70
CA ALA A 75 10.77 -6.79 15.82
C ALA A 75 11.01 -5.29 15.55
N LEU A 76 10.35 -4.72 14.54
CA LEU A 76 10.41 -3.28 14.25
C LEU A 76 9.83 -2.43 15.38
N LEU A 77 8.71 -2.83 15.99
CA LEU A 77 8.11 -2.09 17.11
C LEU A 77 8.91 -2.19 18.41
N ASN A 78 9.70 -3.26 18.58
CA ASN A 78 10.52 -3.47 19.76
C ASN A 78 11.96 -2.95 19.61
N ASP A 79 12.25 -2.22 18.52
CA ASP A 79 13.60 -1.75 18.17
C ASP A 79 14.65 -2.89 18.11
N SER A 80 14.19 -4.09 17.75
CA SER A 80 15.08 -5.24 17.56
C SER A 80 15.90 -5.05 16.30
N HIS A 81 17.21 -5.31 16.39
CA HIS A 81 18.08 -5.36 15.21
C HIS A 81 17.64 -6.50 14.28
N LEU A 82 17.08 -6.13 13.14
CA LEU A 82 16.80 -7.03 12.04
C LEU A 82 17.95 -7.01 11.04
N PRO A 83 18.34 -8.17 10.47
CA PRO A 83 19.26 -8.18 9.34
C PRO A 83 18.71 -7.31 8.21
N ALA A 84 19.57 -6.60 7.46
CA ALA A 84 19.12 -5.79 6.32
C ALA A 84 18.31 -6.60 5.29
N HIS A 85 18.64 -7.88 5.12
CA HIS A 85 17.93 -8.81 4.24
C HIS A 85 16.61 -9.34 4.83
N ALA A 86 16.22 -8.99 6.05
CA ALA A 86 14.94 -9.40 6.64
C ALA A 86 13.77 -8.48 6.28
N LEU A 87 14.04 -7.26 5.81
CA LEU A 87 13.03 -6.27 5.46
C LEU A 87 12.74 -6.23 3.96
N PRO A 88 11.48 -6.08 3.51
CA PRO A 88 11.18 -5.89 2.10
C PRO A 88 11.89 -4.62 1.56
N ASP A 89 12.03 -4.54 0.24
CA ASP A 89 12.59 -3.35 -0.42
C ASP A 89 11.61 -2.18 -0.37
N ALA A 90 10.30 -2.45 -0.38
CA ALA A 90 9.25 -1.45 -0.21
C ALA A 90 7.96 -2.06 0.36
N PHE A 91 7.11 -1.21 0.91
CA PHE A 91 5.75 -1.54 1.34
C PHE A 91 4.71 -0.94 0.40
N VAL A 92 3.58 -1.63 0.25
CA VAL A 92 2.46 -1.16 -0.56
C VAL A 92 1.16 -1.31 0.22
N PHE A 93 0.39 -0.23 0.29
CA PHE A 93 -0.96 -0.20 0.86
C PHE A 93 -1.95 0.10 -0.27
N PHE A 94 -2.71 -0.89 -0.70
CA PHE A 94 -3.75 -0.70 -1.69
C PHE A 94 -5.05 -0.28 -1.01
N ASN A 95 -5.50 0.95 -1.30
CA ASN A 95 -6.72 1.54 -0.75
C ASN A 95 -7.01 1.12 0.70
N PRO A 96 -6.09 1.46 1.63
CA PRO A 96 -6.01 0.78 2.92
C PRO A 96 -7.12 1.17 3.89
N GLY A 97 -7.71 2.37 3.76
CA GLY A 97 -8.70 2.88 4.71
C GLY A 97 -8.12 3.03 6.12
N LEU A 98 -6.88 3.53 6.22
CA LEU A 98 -6.19 3.78 7.48
C LEU A 98 -6.96 4.80 8.34
N GLY A 99 -7.58 5.79 7.69
CA GLY A 99 -8.37 6.84 8.33
C GLY A 99 -9.82 6.46 8.69
N GLU A 100 -10.27 5.24 8.35
CA GLU A 100 -11.64 4.80 8.65
C GLU A 100 -11.82 4.63 10.18
N PRO A 101 -12.77 5.31 10.85
CA PRO A 101 -12.89 5.32 12.31
C PRO A 101 -12.98 3.93 12.96
N GLY A 102 -13.56 2.95 12.26
CA GLY A 102 -13.67 1.57 12.74
C GLY A 102 -12.36 0.80 12.79
N TRP A 103 -11.34 1.22 12.03
CA TRP A 103 -10.08 0.49 11.85
C TRP A 103 -8.83 1.27 12.24
N ALA A 104 -8.92 2.59 12.42
CA ALA A 104 -7.80 3.46 12.76
C ALA A 104 -6.94 2.93 13.93
N ARG A 105 -7.58 2.52 15.04
CA ARG A 105 -6.89 1.95 16.22
C ARG A 105 -6.16 0.64 15.94
N ALA A 106 -6.67 -0.17 15.00
CA ALA A 106 -6.05 -1.43 14.65
C ALA A 106 -4.83 -1.22 13.72
N TRP A 107 -4.85 -0.18 12.89
CA TRP A 107 -3.79 0.10 11.92
C TRP A 107 -2.60 0.87 12.48
N GLU A 108 -2.80 1.67 13.52
CA GLU A 108 -1.74 2.51 14.08
C GLU A 108 -0.43 1.74 14.36
N PRO A 109 -0.42 0.58 15.05
CA PRO A 109 0.83 -0.16 15.28
C PRO A 109 1.47 -0.67 13.98
N THR A 110 0.68 -0.98 12.95
CA THR A 110 1.20 -1.37 11.63
C THR A 110 1.93 -0.20 10.97
N VAL A 111 1.32 0.99 10.96
CA VAL A 111 1.92 2.18 10.34
C VAL A 111 3.20 2.55 11.08
N ARG A 112 3.22 2.52 12.42
CA ARG A 112 4.43 2.75 13.21
C ARG A 112 5.55 1.76 12.86
N ALA A 113 5.24 0.46 12.76
CA ALA A 113 6.23 -0.55 12.37
C ALA A 113 6.81 -0.27 10.97
N VAL A 114 5.97 0.11 10.02
CA VAL A 114 6.41 0.46 8.66
C VAL A 114 7.26 1.72 8.65
N LEU A 115 6.90 2.77 9.38
CA LEU A 115 7.71 3.98 9.50
C LEU A 115 9.10 3.66 10.07
N ARG A 116 9.18 2.85 11.13
CA ARG A 116 10.44 2.40 11.74
C ARG A 116 11.32 1.58 10.81
N SER A 117 10.74 0.92 9.81
CA SER A 117 11.52 0.15 8.83
C SER A 117 12.44 1.03 7.97
N GLY A 118 12.13 2.34 7.85
CA GLY A 118 12.86 3.24 6.96
C GLY A 118 12.80 2.82 5.48
N LYS A 119 11.83 1.99 5.09
CA LYS A 119 11.64 1.57 3.70
C LYS A 119 10.65 2.47 2.97
N PRO A 120 10.78 2.62 1.64
CA PRO A 120 9.78 3.27 0.82
C PRO A 120 8.39 2.64 0.99
N VAL A 121 7.36 3.47 0.94
CA VAL A 121 5.95 3.06 1.03
C VAL A 121 5.16 3.67 -0.12
N VAL A 122 4.33 2.85 -0.76
CA VAL A 122 3.34 3.33 -1.74
C VAL A 122 1.95 3.17 -1.14
N LEU A 123 1.14 4.22 -1.21
CA LEU A 123 -0.27 4.18 -0.82
C LEU A 123 -1.13 4.51 -2.04
N THR A 124 -2.23 3.77 -2.20
CA THR A 124 -3.25 4.10 -3.20
C THR A 124 -4.58 4.42 -2.53
N ALA A 125 -5.44 5.14 -3.23
CA ALA A 125 -6.79 5.47 -2.77
C ALA A 125 -7.78 5.45 -3.94
N LEU A 126 -9.05 5.10 -3.68
CA LEU A 126 -10.11 5.10 -4.71
C LEU A 126 -10.72 6.50 -4.94
N SER A 127 -10.71 7.35 -3.93
CA SER A 127 -11.19 8.73 -4.00
C SER A 127 -10.20 9.71 -3.39
N ARG A 128 -10.38 11.01 -3.67
CA ARG A 128 -9.64 12.08 -3.01
C ARG A 128 -9.93 12.11 -1.51
N GLN A 129 -11.18 11.86 -1.11
CA GLN A 129 -11.57 11.82 0.29
C GLN A 129 -10.83 10.69 1.04
N ASP A 130 -10.76 9.49 0.46
CA ASP A 130 -10.00 8.37 1.05
C ASP A 130 -8.52 8.73 1.19
N ALA A 131 -7.93 9.33 0.15
CA ALA A 131 -6.54 9.78 0.16
C ALA A 131 -6.24 10.79 1.27
N GLU A 132 -7.12 11.79 1.45
CA GLU A 132 -6.97 12.82 2.48
C GLU A 132 -7.14 12.23 3.89
N GLN A 133 -8.06 11.29 4.09
CA GLN A 133 -8.23 10.57 5.35
C GLN A 133 -7.00 9.72 5.69
N ASP A 134 -6.50 8.95 4.73
CA ASP A 134 -5.30 8.12 4.90
C ASP A 134 -4.05 8.98 5.15
N ALA A 135 -3.90 10.09 4.42
CA ALA A 135 -2.81 11.05 4.64
C ALA A 135 -2.86 11.66 6.03
N CYS A 136 -4.04 12.09 6.49
CA CYS A 136 -4.21 12.66 7.82
C CYS A 136 -3.81 11.66 8.90
N PHE A 137 -4.29 10.42 8.81
CA PHE A 137 -3.95 9.35 9.74
C PHE A 137 -2.43 9.03 9.73
N TRP A 138 -1.85 8.94 8.54
CA TRP A 138 -0.41 8.67 8.38
C TRP A 138 0.45 9.77 9.00
N CYS A 139 0.08 11.03 8.78
CA CYS A 139 0.76 12.19 9.37
C CYS A 139 0.68 12.17 10.90
N GLN A 140 -0.48 11.82 11.48
CA GLN A 140 -0.65 11.66 12.93
C GLN A 140 0.26 10.55 13.51
N CYS A 141 0.38 9.42 12.81
CA CYS A 141 1.28 8.35 13.23
C CYS A 141 2.75 8.79 13.13
N THR A 142 3.09 9.63 12.15
CA THR A 142 4.47 10.09 11.95
C THR A 142 4.88 11.13 12.99
N THR A 143 4.03 12.11 13.30
CA THR A 143 4.33 13.11 14.33
C THR A 143 4.56 12.49 15.71
N ALA A 144 3.95 11.34 15.99
CA ALA A 144 4.16 10.59 17.22
C ALA A 144 5.49 9.81 17.28
N GLU A 145 6.09 9.44 16.14
CA GLU A 145 7.26 8.55 16.08
C GLU A 145 8.54 9.21 15.56
N VAL A 146 8.44 10.13 14.58
CA VAL A 146 9.59 10.67 13.83
C VAL A 146 9.44 12.19 13.78
N GLY A 147 10.28 12.92 14.52
CA GLY A 147 10.22 14.37 14.62
C GLY A 147 10.60 15.11 13.33
N ARG A 148 9.71 15.16 12.33
CA ARG A 148 9.45 16.25 11.35
C ARG A 148 8.61 15.74 10.16
N ALA A 149 8.06 16.71 9.41
CA ALA A 149 7.00 16.63 8.41
C ALA A 149 7.08 15.41 7.46
N CYS A 150 6.17 14.46 7.69
CA CYS A 150 5.77 13.53 6.66
C CYS A 150 4.64 14.17 5.86
N MET A 151 4.83 14.35 4.56
CA MET A 151 3.75 14.73 3.66
C MET A 151 3.58 13.59 2.65
N LEU A 152 2.49 12.84 2.79
CA LEU A 152 2.02 11.99 1.71
C LEU A 152 1.35 12.90 0.68
N GLU A 153 2.03 13.13 -0.44
CA GLU A 153 1.41 13.81 -1.58
C GLU A 153 0.80 12.77 -2.51
N TYR A 154 -0.52 12.81 -2.65
CA TYR A 154 -1.24 11.98 -3.60
C TYR A 154 -1.28 12.65 -4.98
N ALA A 155 -0.92 11.90 -6.01
CA ALA A 155 -1.03 12.31 -7.40
C ALA A 155 -2.04 11.41 -8.15
N PRO A 156 -2.64 11.89 -9.25
CA PRO A 156 -3.48 11.05 -10.10
C PRO A 156 -2.71 9.83 -10.61
N ASN A 157 -3.30 8.64 -10.48
CA ASN A 157 -2.74 7.43 -11.05
C ASN A 157 -2.69 7.57 -12.58
N LYS A 158 -1.49 7.51 -13.15
CA LYS A 158 -1.25 7.59 -14.60
C LYS A 158 -1.80 6.37 -15.35
N TRP A 159 -2.06 5.27 -14.63
CA TRP A 159 -2.59 4.01 -15.15
C TRP A 159 -4.05 3.76 -14.77
N ARG A 160 -4.78 4.79 -14.30
CA ARG A 160 -6.21 4.65 -14.00
C ARG A 160 -6.98 4.26 -15.26
N SER A 161 -7.98 3.37 -15.12
CA SER A 161 -8.89 3.07 -16.23
C SER A 161 -9.56 4.35 -16.72
N LEU A 162 -9.30 4.70 -17.98
CA LEU A 162 -10.03 5.73 -18.68
C LEU A 162 -11.38 5.12 -19.08
N LEU A 163 -12.37 5.14 -18.17
CA LEU A 163 -13.73 4.87 -18.62
C LEU A 163 -14.05 5.89 -19.73
N PRO A 164 -14.68 5.48 -20.84
CA PRO A 164 -15.08 6.41 -21.89
C PRO A 164 -15.93 7.50 -21.26
N SER A 165 -15.53 8.76 -21.41
CA SER A 165 -16.39 9.90 -21.08
C SER A 165 -17.67 9.71 -21.89
N THR A 166 -18.80 9.47 -21.22
CA THR A 166 -20.11 9.46 -21.87
C THR A 166 -20.27 10.81 -22.58
N HIS A 167 -20.35 10.79 -23.91
CA HIS A 167 -20.67 11.96 -24.72
C HIS A 167 -21.96 12.60 -24.18
N GLN A 168 -21.87 13.79 -23.60
CA GLN A 168 -23.03 14.65 -23.39
C GLN A 168 -23.30 15.40 -24.71
N GLU A 169 -24.23 14.88 -25.50
CA GLU A 169 -24.97 15.72 -26.45
C GLU A 169 -26.05 16.48 -25.68
N GLY A 170 -26.09 17.80 -25.89
CA GLY A 170 -26.73 18.75 -24.99
C GLY A 170 -28.26 18.80 -25.02
N SER A 171 -28.82 19.31 -23.92
CA SER A 171 -29.81 20.40 -23.87
C SER A 171 -30.46 20.45 -22.48
N GLY A 172 -30.58 21.64 -21.90
CA GLY A 172 -31.46 21.91 -20.76
C GLY A 172 -30.76 22.33 -19.48
N GLU A 173 -30.96 23.60 -19.12
CA GLU A 173 -30.40 24.32 -17.99
C GLU A 173 -30.68 23.72 -16.60
N ALA A 174 -29.78 24.07 -15.68
CA ALA A 174 -29.98 24.23 -14.24
C ALA A 174 -30.23 22.98 -13.37
N LEU A 175 -29.18 22.17 -13.15
CA LEU A 175 -28.96 21.39 -11.90
C LEU A 175 -27.53 20.79 -11.88
N ALA A 176 -26.51 21.59 -12.16
CA ALA A 176 -25.12 21.12 -12.25
C ALA A 176 -24.20 21.97 -11.35
N ALA A 177 -24.17 21.65 -10.06
CA ALA A 177 -23.11 22.14 -9.17
C ALA A 177 -22.76 21.18 -8.01
N HIS A 178 -23.51 20.09 -7.78
CA HIS A 178 -23.29 19.20 -6.64
C HIS A 178 -23.13 17.71 -6.98
N HIS A 179 -23.04 17.34 -8.26
CA HIS A 179 -22.96 15.92 -8.66
C HIS A 179 -21.80 15.53 -9.60
N ASP A 180 -20.88 16.45 -9.90
CA ASP A 180 -19.80 16.19 -10.87
C ASP A 180 -18.45 15.76 -10.25
N GLU A 181 -18.28 15.87 -8.93
CA GLU A 181 -17.03 15.43 -8.26
C GLU A 181 -17.00 13.94 -7.91
N GLU A 182 -18.16 13.27 -7.81
CA GLU A 182 -18.25 11.85 -7.41
C GLU A 182 -18.07 10.86 -8.57
N ARG A 183 -18.11 11.30 -9.83
CA ARG A 183 -18.14 10.39 -11.00
C ARG A 183 -16.80 10.13 -11.67
N HIS A 184 -15.73 10.72 -11.16
CA HIS A 184 -14.38 10.43 -11.62
C HIS A 184 -13.68 9.52 -10.62
N CYS A 185 -13.89 8.21 -10.78
CA CYS A 185 -13.12 7.17 -10.09
C CYS A 185 -11.66 7.24 -10.57
N ASN A 186 -10.89 8.16 -9.98
CA ASN A 186 -9.50 8.44 -10.31
C ASN A 186 -8.65 7.93 -9.17
N SER A 187 -8.22 6.67 -9.26
CA SER A 187 -7.24 6.13 -8.30
C SER A 187 -6.10 7.13 -8.10
N LEU A 188 -5.74 7.40 -6.84
CA LEU A 188 -4.62 8.26 -6.47
C LEU A 188 -3.48 7.39 -5.98
N VAL A 189 -2.23 7.85 -6.17
CA VAL A 189 -1.03 7.18 -5.68
C VAL A 189 -0.14 8.20 -4.96
N SER A 190 0.33 7.84 -3.78
CA SER A 190 1.37 8.56 -3.06
C SER A 190 2.58 7.65 -2.85
N THR A 191 3.77 8.23 -2.90
CA THR A 191 5.03 7.55 -2.58
C THR A 191 5.68 8.26 -1.41
N PHE A 192 5.87 7.54 -0.32
CA PHE A 192 6.71 7.94 0.79
C PHE A 192 8.11 7.36 0.59
N ILE A 193 9.11 8.23 0.53
CA ILE A 193 10.51 7.84 0.62
C ILE A 193 11.02 8.45 1.92
N PRO A 194 11.36 7.64 2.94
CA PRO A 194 11.92 8.18 4.16
C PRO A 194 13.21 8.93 3.83
N HIS A 195 13.32 10.16 4.33
CA HIS A 195 14.58 10.90 4.26
C HIS A 195 15.59 10.12 5.09
N VAL A 196 16.53 9.46 4.42
CA VAL A 196 17.75 9.01 5.08
C VAL A 196 18.54 10.30 5.27
N ASP A 197 18.59 10.82 6.50
CA ASP A 197 19.66 11.74 6.81
C ASP A 197 20.95 10.98 6.48
N ALA A 198 21.63 11.45 5.43
CA ALA A 198 22.99 11.06 5.17
C ALA A 198 23.77 11.53 6.39
N TYR A 199 23.89 10.67 7.40
CA TYR A 199 24.99 10.74 8.33
C TYR A 199 26.24 10.44 7.50
N THR A 200 26.74 11.47 6.81
CA THR A 200 28.16 11.79 6.85
C THR A 200 28.57 11.75 8.32
N THR A 201 28.98 10.58 8.80
CA THR A 201 30.00 10.52 9.83
C THR A 201 31.26 10.05 9.12
N THR A 202 31.98 11.05 8.66
CA THR A 202 33.43 11.05 8.52
C THR A 202 34.03 10.57 9.85
N LEU A 203 35.05 9.70 9.74
CA LEU A 203 35.93 9.10 10.77
C LEU A 203 35.42 7.80 11.43
#